data_AF-A0A538B7Z1-F1
#
_entry.id   AF-A0A538B7Z1-F1
#
_cell.length_a   1.000
_cell.length_b   1.000
_cell.length_c   1.000
_cell.angle_alpha   90.00
_cell.angle_beta   90.00
_cell.angle_gamma   90.00
#
_symmetry.space_group_name_H-M   'P 1'
#
loop_
_entity.id
_entity.type
_entity.pdbx_description
1 polymer ?
#
loop_
_entity_poly.entity_id
_entity_poly.type
_entity_poly.pdbx_seq_one_letter_code
_entity_poly.pdbx_strand_id
1 'polypeptide(L)'
;MAAEVTALDVGLSVPRVERPWRVVATGAVGVLALALAAGALIAPSAPSPLAHRLRVHEYFVAHHDAALNQSILVHGVAGVALAVLVVALWRGFVHRHLFLVAGLAAAVASFVQLSVVFRIEHHIESGVGVRQTDALFDTLNRTGALKLGFLAIAVAAVSSFLPRRLRWAAWAVLPALALVFFTRP
;
A
#
# COMPACT_ATOMS: atom_id res chain seq x y z
N MET A 1 21.02 -30.99 -60.54
CA MET A 1 20.05 -29.96 -60.09
C MET A 1 18.97 -30.64 -59.27
N ALA A 2 19.03 -30.55 -57.94
CA ALA A 2 17.90 -30.72 -57.04
C ALA A 2 18.33 -30.15 -55.69
N ALA A 3 17.48 -29.29 -55.14
CA ALA A 3 17.81 -28.27 -54.16
C ALA A 3 18.21 -28.83 -52.78
N GLU A 4 19.33 -28.33 -52.28
CA GLU A 4 19.68 -28.31 -50.86
C GLU A 4 18.63 -27.43 -50.16
N VAL A 5 17.66 -28.05 -49.50
CA VAL A 5 16.74 -27.34 -48.60
C VAL A 5 17.51 -27.12 -47.30
N THR A 6 18.38 -26.12 -47.32
CA THR A 6 19.01 -25.56 -46.14
C THR A 6 17.89 -24.92 -45.33
N ALA A 7 17.32 -25.70 -44.41
CA ALA A 7 16.42 -25.19 -43.39
C ALA A 7 17.15 -24.09 -42.64
N LEU A 8 16.81 -22.84 -43.00
CA LEU A 8 17.06 -21.65 -42.24
C LEU A 8 16.28 -21.80 -40.93
N ASP A 9 16.82 -22.60 -40.00
CA ASP A 9 16.67 -22.42 -38.56
C ASP A 9 17.35 -21.09 -38.20
N VAL A 10 16.81 -20.00 -38.74
CA VAL A 10 17.00 -18.67 -38.20
C VAL A 10 16.31 -18.74 -36.87
N GLY A 11 17.09 -19.05 -35.84
CA GLY A 11 16.71 -18.88 -34.46
C GLY A 11 16.24 -17.45 -34.27
N LEU A 12 14.94 -17.24 -34.46
CA LEU A 12 14.19 -16.10 -33.97
C LEU A 12 14.25 -16.23 -32.45
N SER A 13 15.38 -15.79 -31.92
CA SER A 13 15.57 -15.47 -30.53
C SER A 13 14.60 -14.34 -30.24
N VAL A 14 13.35 -14.69 -29.92
CA VAL A 14 12.35 -13.76 -29.41
C VAL A 14 13.03 -13.06 -28.23
N PRO A 15 13.31 -11.75 -28.32
CA PRO A 15 14.04 -11.06 -27.28
C PRO A 15 13.24 -11.24 -25.99
N ARG A 16 13.85 -11.93 -25.02
CA ARG A 16 13.27 -12.15 -23.70
C ARG A 16 13.03 -10.78 -23.10
N VAL A 17 11.76 -10.37 -23.08
CA VAL A 17 11.26 -9.12 -22.51
C VAL A 17 11.35 -9.21 -20.97
N GLU A 18 12.56 -9.37 -20.44
CA GLU A 18 12.82 -9.46 -19.00
C GLU A 18 13.09 -8.08 -18.37
N ARG A 19 13.29 -7.04 -19.20
CA ARG A 19 13.59 -5.67 -18.74
C ARG A 19 12.39 -4.81 -18.27
N PRO A 20 11.14 -4.91 -18.78
CA PRO A 20 10.12 -3.90 -18.44
C PRO A 20 9.68 -3.98 -16.97
N TRP A 21 9.65 -5.18 -16.37
CA TRP A 21 9.14 -5.35 -15.01
C TRP A 21 10.01 -4.68 -13.94
N ARG A 22 11.32 -4.55 -14.16
CA ARG A 22 12.19 -3.81 -13.25
C ARG A 22 11.90 -2.31 -13.28
N VAL A 23 11.68 -1.75 -14.48
CA VAL A 23 11.33 -0.34 -14.64
C VAL A 23 9.97 -0.06 -14.01
N VAL A 24 8.98 -0.94 -14.24
CA VAL A 24 7.65 -0.86 -13.61
C VAL A 24 7.77 -0.93 -12.08
N ALA A 25 8.55 -1.86 -11.54
CA ALA A 25 8.76 -1.98 -10.09
C ALA A 25 9.42 -0.72 -9.51
N THR A 26 10.49 -0.21 -10.13
CA THR A 26 11.16 1.02 -9.69
C THR A 26 10.22 2.22 -9.73
N GLY A 27 9.45 2.37 -10.81
CA GLY A 27 8.43 3.41 -10.92
C GLY A 27 7.36 3.29 -9.85
N ALA A 28 6.85 2.09 -9.60
CA ALA A 28 5.86 1.83 -8.55
C ALA A 28 6.40 2.16 -7.14
N VAL A 29 7.66 1.84 -6.84
CA VAL A 29 8.32 2.24 -5.58
C VAL A 29 8.38 3.77 -5.47
N GLY A 30 8.76 4.47 -6.54
CA GLY A 30 8.80 5.93 -6.56
C GLY A 30 7.43 6.56 -6.30
N VAL A 31 6.39 6.10 -7.01
CA VAL A 31 5.01 6.58 -6.82
C VAL A 31 4.52 6.29 -5.40
N LEU A 32 4.77 5.07 -4.89
CA LEU A 32 4.41 4.70 -3.53
C LEU A 32 5.05 5.64 -2.51
N ALA A 33 6.37 5.86 -2.59
CA ALA A 33 7.10 6.73 -1.69
C ALA A 33 6.62 8.19 -1.76
N LEU A 34 6.42 8.72 -2.96
CA LEU A 34 5.93 10.09 -3.18
C LEU A 34 4.51 10.28 -2.65
N ALA A 35 3.61 9.33 -2.90
CA ALA A 35 2.23 9.40 -2.42
C ALA A 35 2.15 9.38 -0.88
N LEU A 36 2.97 8.54 -0.23
CA LEU A 36 3.07 8.50 1.23
C LEU A 36 3.66 9.80 1.80
N ALA A 37 4.75 10.31 1.19
CA ALA A 37 5.40 11.54 1.63
C ALA A 37 4.48 12.76 1.47
N ALA A 38 3.86 12.91 0.30
CA ALA A 38 2.92 14.00 0.04
C ALA A 38 1.69 13.91 0.93
N GLY A 39 1.09 12.72 1.09
CA GLY A 39 -0.07 12.53 1.95
C GLY A 39 0.19 12.88 3.41
N ALA A 40 1.38 12.56 3.94
CA ALA A 40 1.77 12.89 5.32
C ALA A 40 1.95 14.40 5.59
N LEU A 41 1.86 15.24 4.55
CA LEU A 41 1.95 16.70 4.66
C LEU A 41 0.60 17.40 4.52
N ILE A 42 -0.48 16.69 4.16
CA ILE A 42 -1.77 17.32 3.81
C ILE A 42 -2.65 17.55 5.04
N ALA A 43 -2.89 16.51 5.84
CA ALA A 43 -3.81 16.61 6.97
C ALA A 43 -3.05 16.54 8.31
N PRO A 44 -3.60 17.18 9.36
CA PRO A 44 -3.07 17.04 10.70
C PRO A 44 -3.20 15.59 11.18
N SER A 45 -2.35 15.22 12.13
CA SER A 45 -2.34 13.90 12.74
C SER A 45 -3.74 13.52 13.24
N ALA A 46 -4.23 12.37 12.75
CA ALA A 46 -5.54 11.87 13.16
C ALA A 46 -5.55 11.58 14.67
N PRO A 47 -6.72 11.68 15.34
CA PRO A 47 -6.85 11.33 16.74
C PRO A 47 -6.36 9.89 17.01
N SER A 48 -5.91 9.63 18.24
CA SER A 48 -5.59 8.27 18.67
C SER A 48 -6.79 7.33 18.48
N PRO A 49 -6.59 6.03 18.17
CA PRO A 49 -7.68 5.04 18.14
C PRO A 49 -8.47 4.92 19.46
N LEU A 50 -7.90 5.39 20.58
CA LEU A 50 -8.52 5.42 21.90
C LEU A 50 -9.10 6.79 22.28
N ALA A 51 -9.09 7.75 21.34
CA ALA A 51 -9.63 9.09 21.59
C ALA A 51 -11.16 9.04 21.82
N HIS A 52 -11.65 10.01 22.60
CA HIS A 52 -13.09 10.14 22.81
C HIS A 52 -13.82 10.43 21.48
N ARG A 53 -14.93 9.72 21.24
CA ARG A 53 -15.85 9.89 20.10
C ARG A 53 -16.12 11.35 19.67
N LEU A 54 -16.33 12.25 20.64
CA LEU A 54 -16.57 13.67 20.33
C LEU A 54 -15.35 14.31 19.64
N ARG A 55 -14.14 14.05 20.15
CA ARG A 55 -12.89 14.53 19.56
C ARG A 55 -12.63 13.98 18.17
N VAL A 56 -13.01 12.71 17.92
CA VAL A 56 -12.95 12.10 16.59
C VAL A 56 -13.88 12.83 15.62
N HIS A 57 -15.10 13.11 16.04
CA HIS A 57 -16.07 13.84 15.23
C HIS A 57 -15.63 15.28 14.96
N GLU A 58 -15.21 16.02 15.98
CA GLU A 58 -14.67 17.39 15.85
C GLU A 58 -13.50 17.46 14.87
N TYR A 59 -12.60 16.47 14.90
CA TYR A 59 -11.50 16.39 13.95
C TYR A 59 -11.99 16.31 12.50
N PHE A 60 -12.93 15.41 12.19
CA PHE A 60 -13.43 15.25 10.83
C PHE A 60 -14.30 16.42 10.38
N VAL A 61 -15.09 17.03 11.27
CA VAL A 61 -15.80 18.28 10.96
C VAL A 61 -14.79 19.37 10.54
N ALA A 62 -13.70 19.53 11.28
CA ALA A 62 -12.71 20.57 11.00
C ALA A 62 -11.76 20.28 9.83
N HIS A 63 -11.53 19.01 9.48
CA HIS A 63 -10.44 18.63 8.55
C HIS A 63 -10.84 17.59 7.49
N HIS A 64 -12.13 17.33 7.22
CA HIS A 64 -12.56 16.28 6.29
C HIS A 64 -11.92 16.38 4.90
N ASP A 65 -11.85 17.57 4.29
CA ASP A 65 -11.22 17.76 2.97
C ASP A 65 -9.74 17.38 2.96
N ALA A 66 -9.00 17.80 3.99
CA ALA A 66 -7.59 17.48 4.13
C ALA A 66 -7.40 15.97 4.37
N ALA A 67 -8.23 15.39 5.25
CA ALA A 67 -8.22 13.95 5.54
C ALA A 67 -8.58 13.12 4.30
N LEU A 68 -9.51 13.58 3.45
CA LEU A 68 -9.84 12.94 2.19
C LEU A 68 -8.66 13.01 1.22
N ASN A 69 -8.10 14.19 0.98
CA ASN A 69 -6.99 14.37 0.05
C ASN A 69 -5.76 13.55 0.49
N GLN A 70 -5.45 13.54 1.78
CA GLN A 70 -4.45 12.64 2.35
C GLN A 70 -4.79 11.18 2.04
N SER A 71 -6.05 10.78 2.23
CA SER A 71 -6.49 9.39 2.01
C SER A 71 -6.44 8.99 0.53
N ILE A 72 -6.77 9.88 -0.40
CA ILE A 72 -6.65 9.62 -1.84
C ILE A 72 -5.20 9.28 -2.18
N LEU A 73 -4.22 10.00 -1.63
CA LEU A 73 -2.80 9.72 -1.86
C LEU A 73 -2.34 8.43 -1.14
N VAL A 74 -2.55 8.35 0.18
CA VAL A 74 -2.01 7.28 1.04
C VAL A 74 -2.73 5.94 0.85
N HIS A 75 -4.02 5.98 0.53
CA HIS A 75 -4.84 4.79 0.38
C HIS A 75 -5.15 4.45 -1.09
N GLY A 76 -5.45 5.46 -1.92
CA GLY A 76 -5.71 5.28 -3.34
C GLY A 76 -4.43 5.11 -4.16
N VAL A 77 -3.67 6.18 -4.35
CA VAL A 77 -2.49 6.19 -5.23
C VAL A 77 -1.42 5.21 -4.74
N ALA A 78 -1.07 5.26 -3.46
CA ALA A 78 -0.15 4.29 -2.85
C ALA A 78 -0.70 2.85 -2.88
N GLY A 79 -2.02 2.66 -2.77
CA GLY A 79 -2.67 1.35 -2.91
C GLY A 79 -2.50 0.75 -4.31
N VAL A 80 -2.71 1.55 -5.37
CA VAL A 80 -2.46 1.17 -6.77
C VAL A 80 -0.98 0.84 -6.97
N ALA A 81 -0.09 1.72 -6.53
CA ALA A 81 1.36 1.51 -6.66
C ALA A 81 1.81 0.21 -5.96
N LEU A 82 1.27 -0.08 -4.78
CA LEU A 82 1.53 -1.33 -4.07
C LEU A 82 1.05 -2.55 -4.85
N ALA A 83 -0.16 -2.53 -5.41
CA ALA A 83 -0.67 -3.63 -6.23
C ALA A 83 0.22 -3.90 -7.46
N VAL A 84 0.61 -2.83 -8.16
CA VAL A 84 1.54 -2.91 -9.32
C VAL A 84 2.88 -3.48 -8.89
N LEU A 85 3.45 -3.00 -7.78
CA LEU A 85 4.74 -3.46 -7.26
C LEU A 85 4.71 -4.97 -6.93
N VAL A 86 3.64 -5.43 -6.26
CA VAL A 86 3.46 -6.83 -5.90
C VAL A 86 3.37 -7.70 -7.16
N VAL A 87 2.58 -7.30 -8.16
CA VAL A 87 2.42 -8.02 -9.43
C VAL A 87 3.70 -7.98 -10.29
N ALA A 88 4.51 -6.92 -10.21
CA ALA A 88 5.77 -6.83 -10.92
C ALA A 88 6.84 -7.76 -10.32
N LEU A 89 6.83 -7.95 -8.99
CA LEU A 89 7.91 -8.64 -8.27
C LEU A 89 7.61 -10.08 -7.88
N TRP A 90 6.34 -10.53 -7.82
CA TRP A 90 6.00 -11.79 -7.15
C TRP A 90 6.75 -13.02 -7.67
N ARG A 91 7.01 -13.12 -8.97
CA ARG A 91 7.71 -14.28 -9.57
C ARG A 91 9.16 -14.42 -9.11
N GLY A 92 9.75 -13.37 -8.54
CA GLY A 92 11.14 -13.35 -8.07
C GLY A 92 11.36 -14.01 -6.71
N PHE A 93 10.32 -14.50 -6.03
CA PHE A 93 10.41 -14.99 -4.65
C PHE A 93 10.04 -16.48 -4.49
N VAL A 94 10.58 -17.14 -3.46
CA VAL A 94 10.34 -18.55 -3.12
C VAL A 94 8.91 -18.69 -2.61
N HIS A 95 8.47 -17.78 -1.73
CA HIS A 95 7.10 -17.70 -1.25
C HIS A 95 6.24 -16.77 -2.12
N ARG A 96 6.40 -16.85 -3.45
CA ARG A 96 5.74 -15.96 -4.43
C ARG A 96 4.23 -15.83 -4.26
N HIS A 97 3.53 -16.92 -3.99
CA HIS A 97 2.06 -16.91 -3.86
C HIS A 97 1.63 -16.24 -2.55
N LEU A 98 2.35 -16.49 -1.47
CA LEU A 98 2.09 -15.83 -0.19
C LEU A 98 2.34 -14.32 -0.29
N PHE A 99 3.46 -13.92 -0.89
CA PHE A 99 3.74 -12.51 -1.17
C PHE A 99 2.67 -11.85 -2.04
N LEU A 100 2.25 -12.52 -3.13
CA LEU A 100 1.22 -12.01 -4.03
C LEU A 100 -0.12 -11.83 -3.30
N VAL A 101 -0.61 -12.88 -2.63
CA VAL A 101 -1.91 -12.84 -1.93
C VAL A 101 -1.90 -11.82 -0.81
N ALA A 102 -0.87 -11.82 0.04
CA ALA A 102 -0.78 -10.87 1.15
C ALA A 102 -0.61 -9.42 0.64
N GLY A 103 0.24 -9.20 -0.35
CA GLY A 103 0.45 -7.87 -0.94
C GLY A 103 -0.82 -7.31 -1.60
N LEU A 104 -1.56 -8.14 -2.34
CA LEU A 104 -2.85 -7.74 -2.93
C LEU A 104 -3.92 -7.53 -1.86
N ALA A 105 -3.97 -8.36 -0.81
CA ALA A 105 -4.89 -8.16 0.30
C ALA A 105 -4.61 -6.83 1.04
N ALA A 106 -3.34 -6.44 1.19
CA ALA A 106 -2.97 -5.12 1.74
C ALA A 106 -3.42 -3.97 0.82
N ALA A 107 -3.31 -4.12 -0.51
CA ALA A 107 -3.81 -3.13 -1.46
C ALA A 107 -5.34 -3.01 -1.41
N VAL A 108 -6.06 -4.14 -1.34
CA VAL A 108 -7.53 -4.15 -1.17
C VAL A 108 -7.93 -3.46 0.13
N ALA A 109 -7.29 -3.79 1.25
CA ALA A 109 -7.54 -3.11 2.53
C ALA A 109 -7.30 -1.60 2.42
N SER A 110 -6.32 -1.16 1.62
CA SER A 110 -6.10 0.26 1.31
C SER A 110 -7.32 0.89 0.64
N PHE A 111 -7.90 0.27 -0.39
CA PHE A 111 -9.12 0.79 -1.03
C PHE A 111 -10.34 0.79 -0.12
N VAL A 112 -10.45 -0.20 0.78
CA VAL A 112 -11.50 -0.20 1.81
C VAL A 112 -11.35 1.00 2.74
N GLN A 113 -10.13 1.32 3.19
CA GLN A 113 -9.88 2.54 3.98
C GLN A 113 -10.30 3.81 3.24
N LEU A 114 -9.94 3.94 1.96
CA LEU A 114 -10.35 5.07 1.14
C LEU A 114 -11.88 5.19 1.05
N SER A 115 -12.58 4.07 0.82
CA SER A 115 -14.04 4.05 0.77
C SER A 115 -14.68 4.47 2.11
N VAL A 116 -14.09 4.07 3.24
CA VAL A 116 -14.54 4.51 4.57
C VAL A 116 -14.38 6.01 4.73
N VAL A 117 -13.28 6.61 4.26
CA VAL A 117 -13.06 8.07 4.35
C VAL A 117 -14.05 8.85 3.50
N PHE A 118 -14.34 8.40 2.26
CA PHE A 118 -15.42 8.99 1.46
C PHE A 118 -16.79 8.93 2.17
N ARG A 119 -17.06 7.83 2.90
CA ARG A 119 -18.29 7.74 3.71
C ARG A 119 -18.29 8.70 4.89
N ILE A 120 -17.13 8.95 5.51
CA ILE A 120 -17.00 9.94 6.58
C ILE A 120 -17.25 11.34 6.03
N GLU A 121 -16.61 11.71 4.92
CA GLU A 121 -16.81 13.00 4.26
C GLU A 121 -18.29 13.24 3.93
N HIS A 122 -18.91 12.32 3.18
CA HIS A 122 -20.33 12.42 2.83
C HIS A 122 -21.24 12.51 4.07
N HIS A 123 -20.89 11.76 5.13
CA HIS A 123 -21.60 11.80 6.41
C HIS A 123 -21.48 13.18 7.10
N ILE A 124 -20.30 13.81 7.05
CA ILE A 124 -20.08 15.15 7.60
C ILE A 124 -20.85 16.20 6.78
N GLU A 125 -20.80 16.13 5.46
CA GLU A 125 -21.55 17.05 4.58
C GLU A 125 -23.06 16.95 4.75
N SER A 126 -23.58 15.74 5.02
CA SER A 126 -25.01 15.51 5.27
C SER A 126 -25.48 15.89 6.69
N GLY A 127 -24.57 16.34 7.57
CA GLY A 127 -24.92 16.84 8.91
C GLY A 127 -25.33 15.77 9.93
N VAL A 128 -24.91 14.51 9.72
CA VAL A 128 -25.35 13.38 10.56
C VAL A 128 -24.40 13.17 11.77
N GLY A 129 -24.93 12.62 12.87
CA GLY A 129 -24.35 12.70 14.22
C GLY A 129 -23.09 11.85 14.55
N VAL A 130 -22.49 12.19 15.71
CA VAL A 130 -21.22 11.70 16.28
C VAL A 130 -21.05 10.17 16.29
N ARG A 131 -22.11 9.40 16.57
CA ARG A 131 -22.03 7.93 16.72
C ARG A 131 -21.57 7.22 15.44
N GLN A 132 -21.97 7.72 14.28
CA GLN A 132 -21.66 7.09 13.00
C GLN A 132 -20.26 7.45 12.52
N THR A 133 -19.79 8.68 12.76
CA THR A 133 -18.37 9.04 12.54
C THR A 133 -17.44 8.14 13.35
N ASP A 134 -17.78 7.88 14.62
CA ASP A 134 -17.01 7.01 15.50
C ASP A 134 -16.96 5.55 15.00
N ALA A 135 -18.09 5.00 14.56
CA ALA A 135 -18.14 3.64 14.00
C ALA A 135 -17.32 3.51 12.69
N LEU A 136 -17.37 4.54 11.83
CA LEU A 136 -16.55 4.60 10.62
C LEU A 136 -15.06 4.73 10.95
N PHE A 137 -14.70 5.51 11.98
CA PHE A 137 -13.32 5.65 12.43
C PHE A 137 -12.75 4.35 13.04
N ASP A 138 -13.53 3.61 13.84
CA ASP A 138 -13.16 2.27 14.31
C ASP A 138 -12.95 1.31 13.12
N THR A 139 -13.86 1.35 12.14
CA THR A 139 -13.71 0.58 10.89
C THR A 139 -12.44 0.94 10.13
N LEU A 140 -12.12 2.23 10.03
CA LEU A 140 -10.89 2.74 9.40
C LEU A 140 -9.63 2.19 10.11
N ASN A 141 -9.62 2.21 11.44
CA ASN A 141 -8.52 1.70 12.26
C ASN A 141 -8.33 0.18 12.14
N ARG A 142 -9.42 -0.59 12.22
CA ARG A 142 -9.36 -2.06 12.05
C ARG A 142 -8.85 -2.45 10.67
N THR A 143 -9.34 -1.77 9.63
CA THR A 143 -8.86 -2.00 8.26
C THR A 143 -7.39 -1.63 8.12
N GLY A 144 -6.94 -0.55 8.78
CA GLY A 144 -5.53 -0.19 8.86
C GLY A 144 -4.67 -1.26 9.51
N ALA A 145 -5.12 -1.83 10.64
CA ALA A 145 -4.45 -2.94 11.29
C ALA A 145 -4.35 -4.18 10.39
N LEU A 146 -5.42 -4.53 9.67
CA LEU A 146 -5.43 -5.62 8.69
C LEU A 146 -4.43 -5.36 7.55
N LYS A 147 -4.42 -4.16 6.98
CA LYS A 147 -3.45 -3.75 5.94
C LYS A 147 -2.02 -3.95 6.41
N LEU A 148 -1.70 -3.50 7.63
CA LEU A 148 -0.36 -3.66 8.21
C LEU A 148 -0.01 -5.13 8.46
N GLY A 149 -0.97 -5.95 8.93
CA GLY A 149 -0.79 -7.39 9.10
C GLY A 149 -0.47 -8.09 7.77
N PHE A 150 -1.22 -7.78 6.71
CA PHE A 150 -0.95 -8.31 5.37
C PHE A 150 0.41 -7.86 4.83
N LEU A 151 0.78 -6.59 5.03
CA LEU A 151 2.07 -6.08 4.61
C LEU A 151 3.22 -6.77 5.36
N ALA A 152 3.07 -7.02 6.67
CA ALA A 152 4.03 -7.77 7.46
C ALA A 152 4.23 -9.20 6.93
N ILE A 153 3.14 -9.89 6.55
CA ILE A 153 3.21 -11.21 5.91
C ILE A 153 3.95 -11.14 4.57
N ALA A 154 3.64 -10.14 3.73
CA ALA A 154 4.30 -9.95 2.45
C ALA A 154 5.81 -9.69 2.62
N VAL A 155 6.19 -8.83 3.56
CA VAL A 155 7.59 -8.56 3.91
C VAL A 155 8.29 -9.82 4.43
N ALA A 156 7.64 -10.59 5.30
CA ALA A 156 8.20 -11.85 5.80
C ALA A 156 8.43 -12.85 4.67
N ALA A 157 7.49 -12.94 3.71
CA ALA A 157 7.58 -13.83 2.56
C ALA A 157 8.77 -13.51 1.63
N VAL A 158 9.12 -12.23 1.45
CA VAL A 158 10.29 -11.82 0.64
C VAL A 158 11.59 -11.83 1.44
N SER A 159 11.53 -11.65 2.76
CA SER A 159 12.71 -11.62 3.63
C SER A 159 13.28 -13.00 3.94
N SER A 160 12.62 -14.09 3.54
CA SER A 160 13.10 -15.47 3.77
C SER A 160 14.45 -15.77 3.11
N PHE A 161 14.84 -14.98 2.11
CA PHE A 161 16.13 -15.08 1.41
C PHE A 161 17.27 -14.28 2.02
N LEU A 162 16.97 -13.33 2.91
CA LEU A 162 18.00 -12.49 3.49
C LEU A 162 18.81 -13.31 4.51
N PRO A 163 20.15 -13.19 4.51
CA PRO A 163 20.98 -13.74 5.58
C PRO A 163 20.44 -13.27 6.93
N ARG A 164 20.49 -14.14 7.95
CA ARG A 164 19.90 -13.88 9.28
C ARG A 164 20.27 -12.49 9.83
N ARG A 165 21.50 -12.02 9.58
CA ARG A 165 22.00 -10.68 9.97
C ARG A 165 21.30 -9.51 9.25
N LEU A 166 21.04 -9.63 7.95
CA LEU A 166 20.31 -8.64 7.15
C LEU A 166 18.82 -8.62 7.46
N ARG A 167 18.24 -9.78 7.85
CA ARG A 167 16.87 -9.82 8.37
C ARG A 167 16.75 -8.94 9.61
N TRP A 168 17.61 -9.10 10.61
CA TRP A 168 17.55 -8.27 11.83
C TRP A 168 17.62 -6.77 11.52
N ALA A 169 18.46 -6.35 10.57
CA ALA A 169 18.52 -4.95 10.14
C ALA A 169 17.22 -4.49 9.47
N ALA A 170 16.66 -5.27 8.54
CA ALA A 170 15.38 -4.95 7.88
C ALA A 170 14.22 -4.89 8.88
N TRP A 171 14.16 -5.83 9.83
CA TRP A 171 13.16 -5.89 10.90
C TRP A 171 13.32 -4.78 11.94
N ALA A 172 14.50 -4.17 12.10
CA ALA A 172 14.73 -3.02 12.98
C ALA A 172 14.40 -1.68 12.30
N VAL A 173 14.67 -1.56 10.99
CA VAL A 173 14.42 -0.33 10.22
C VAL A 173 12.93 -0.13 9.93
N LEU A 174 12.19 -1.20 9.63
CA LEU A 174 10.74 -1.16 9.38
C LEU A 174 9.90 -0.52 10.50
N PRO A 175 10.05 -0.92 11.79
CA PRO A 175 9.33 -0.29 12.89
C PRO A 175 9.83 1.13 13.17
N ALA A 176 11.11 1.44 12.93
CA ALA A 176 11.63 2.81 13.08
C ALA A 176 11.01 3.77 12.05
N LEU A 177 10.82 3.33 10.80
CA LEU A 177 10.09 4.11 9.79
C LEU A 177 8.60 4.21 10.12
N ALA A 178 7.97 3.14 10.61
CA ALA A 178 6.59 3.18 11.06
C ALA A 178 6.39 4.16 12.23
N LEU A 179 7.31 4.20 13.19
CA LEU A 179 7.30 5.16 14.31
C LEU A 179 7.35 6.61 13.81
N VAL A 180 8.22 6.94 12.85
CA VAL A 180 8.30 8.31 12.30
C VAL A 180 6.98 8.78 11.66
N PHE A 181 6.18 7.87 11.11
CA PHE A 181 4.86 8.18 10.56
C PHE A 181 3.74 8.20 11.61
N PHE A 182 3.88 7.50 12.74
CA PHE A 182 2.89 7.43 13.80
C PHE A 182 3.12 8.43 14.95
N THR A 183 4.32 9.01 15.08
CA THR A 183 4.67 9.92 16.20
C THR A 183 4.73 11.39 15.81
N ARG A 184 4.15 11.80 14.68
CA ARG A 184 3.95 13.24 14.46
C ARG A 184 2.84 13.71 15.42
N PRO A 185 3.12 14.69 16.30
CA PRO A 185 2.12 15.24 17.20
C PRO A 185 0.95 15.90 16.45
#